data_AF-A0AAE7NUA6-F1
#
_entry.id   AF-A0AAE7NUA6-F1
#
_cell.length_a   1.000
_cell.length_b   1.000
_cell.length_c   1.000
_cell.angle_alpha   90.00
_cell.angle_beta   90.00
_cell.angle_gamma   90.00
#
_symmetry.space_group_name_H-M   'P 1'
#
loop_
_entity.id
_entity.type
_entity.pdbx_description
1 polymer ?
#
loop_
_entity_poly.entity_id
_entity_poly.type
_entity_poly.pdbx_seq_one_letter_code
_entity_poly.pdbx_strand_id
1 'polypeptide(L)' 'MKKATVTYTAPKGDSKMVEMLGHTFYDGQSQEVVCEDANMTRLQGNRYFKVSGVSDYDPEQDAPKPPHDDKHKGKAA' A
#
# COMPACT_ATOMS: atom_id res chain seq x y z
N MET A 1 13.80 0.32 1.09
CA MET A 1 12.48 -0.33 1.02
C MET A 1 11.98 -0.20 -0.41
N LYS A 2 11.09 -1.10 -0.86
CA LYS A 2 10.44 -1.02 -2.18
C LYS A 2 9.00 -0.57 -1.99
N LYS A 3 8.49 0.23 -2.91
CA LYS A 3 7.06 0.51 -3.03
C LYS A 3 6.47 -0.23 -4.23
N ALA A 4 5.25 -0.71 -4.11
CA ALA A 4 4.51 -1.29 -5.22
C ALA A 4 3.01 -1.20 -4.99
N THR A 5 2.24 -1.23 -6.08
CA THR A 5 0.80 -1.45 -6.04
C THR A 5 0.53 -2.95 -6.01
N VAL A 6 -0.24 -3.39 -5.02
CA VAL A 6 -0.54 -4.80 -4.78
C VAL A 6 -2.06 -4.99 -4.76
N THR A 7 -2.55 -5.90 -5.59
CA THR A 7 -3.97 -6.30 -5.62
C THR A 7 -4.09 -7.72 -5.10
N TYR A 8 -4.89 -7.92 -4.05
CA TYR A 8 -5.23 -9.26 -3.56
C TYR A 8 -6.43 -9.83 -4.31
N THR A 9 -6.39 -11.11 -4.67
CA THR A 9 -7.50 -11.86 -5.24
C THR A 9 -7.74 -13.10 -4.40
N ALA A 10 -8.87 -13.12 -3.68
CA ALA A 10 -9.22 -14.20 -2.79
C ALA A 10 -9.53 -15.48 -3.58
N PRO A 11 -9.05 -16.65 -3.12
CA PRO A 11 -9.50 -17.92 -3.67
C PRO A 11 -11.00 -18.12 -3.44
N LYS A 12 -11.65 -18.85 -4.35
CA LYS A 12 -13.08 -19.15 -4.24
C LYS A 12 -13.39 -19.86 -2.93
N GLY A 13 -14.30 -19.30 -2.14
CA GLY A 13 -14.75 -19.87 -0.85
C GLY A 13 -13.89 -19.47 0.35
N ASP A 14 -12.90 -18.61 0.17
CA ASP A 14 -12.04 -18.11 1.24
C ASP A 14 -12.42 -16.69 1.70
N SER A 15 -11.73 -16.18 2.72
CA SER A 15 -11.97 -14.84 3.26
C SER A 15 -11.59 -13.78 2.23
N LYS A 16 -12.46 -12.78 2.04
CA LYS A 16 -12.20 -11.62 1.16
C LYS A 16 -11.22 -10.61 1.75
N MET A 17 -10.63 -10.93 2.89
CA MET A 17 -9.70 -10.09 3.63
C MET A 17 -8.55 -10.96 4.09
N VAL A 18 -7.33 -10.48 3.92
CA VAL A 18 -6.12 -11.13 4.43
C VAL A 18 -5.19 -10.08 5.02
N GLU A 19 -4.63 -10.38 6.19
CA GLU A 19 -3.58 -9.57 6.81
C GLU A 19 -2.22 -10.21 6.50
N MET A 20 -1.36 -9.45 5.81
CA MET A 20 -0.03 -9.89 5.40
C MET A 20 0.95 -8.74 5.55
N LEU A 21 2.11 -9.00 6.15
CA LEU A 21 3.20 -8.02 6.29
C LEU A 21 2.79 -6.73 7.02
N GLY A 22 1.83 -6.81 7.95
CA GLY A 22 1.28 -5.65 8.65
C GLY A 22 0.28 -4.82 7.83
N HIS A 23 -0.10 -5.29 6.63
CA HIS A 23 -1.11 -4.67 5.79
C HIS A 23 -2.35 -5.56 5.69
N THR A 24 -3.52 -4.93 5.75
CA THR A 24 -4.78 -5.58 5.39
C THR A 24 -5.02 -5.40 3.89
N PHE A 25 -5.28 -6.50 3.20
CA PHE A 25 -5.67 -6.51 1.80
C PHE A 25 -7.09 -7.03 1.66
N TYR A 26 -7.85 -6.41 0.76
CA TYR A 26 -9.22 -6.77 0.45
C TYR A 26 -9.30 -7.30 -0.97
N ASP A 27 -10.17 -8.27 -1.19
CA ASP A 27 -10.38 -8.92 -2.48
C ASP A 27 -10.73 -7.91 -3.58
N GLY A 28 -9.95 -7.92 -4.65
CA GLY A 28 -10.08 -7.04 -5.80
C GLY A 28 -9.61 -5.60 -5.58
N GLN A 29 -9.19 -5.23 -4.37
CA GLN A 29 -8.69 -3.88 -4.08
C GLN A 29 -7.18 -3.79 -4.29
N SER A 30 -6.76 -2.75 -5.01
CA SER A 30 -5.35 -2.42 -5.20
C SER A 30 -4.91 -1.44 -4.11
N GLN A 31 -3.78 -1.71 -3.47
CA GLN A 31 -3.23 -0.89 -2.41
C GLN A 31 -1.74 -0.68 -2.64
N GLU A 32 -1.26 0.53 -2.40
CA GLU A 32 0.19 0.79 -2.38
C GLU A 32 0.78 0.30 -1.06
N VAL A 33 1.84 -0.50 -1.16
CA VAL A 33 2.56 -1.02 0.00
C VAL A 33 4.03 -0.68 -0.11
N VAL A 34 4.60 -0.33 1.03
CA VAL A 34 6.03 -0.07 1.19
C VAL A 34 6.57 -1.14 2.11
N CYS A 35 7.43 -2.00 1.58
CA CYS A 35 7.99 -3.10 2.35
C CYS A 35 9.44 -3.41 1.96
N GLU A 36 10.10 -4.25 2.74
CA GLU A 36 11.44 -4.72 2.42
C GLU A 36 11.45 -5.58 1.15
N ASP A 37 12.60 -5.65 0.48
CA ASP A 37 12.76 -6.36 -0.79
C ASP A 37 12.38 -7.86 -0.69
N ALA A 38 12.73 -8.50 0.42
CA ALA A 38 12.35 -9.88 0.71
C ALA A 38 10.82 -10.07 0.80
N ASN A 39 10.11 -9.08 1.35
CA ASN A 39 8.66 -9.10 1.47
C ASN A 39 7.99 -8.84 0.11
N MET A 40 8.57 -7.95 -0.71
CA MET A 40 8.12 -7.72 -2.08
C MET A 40 8.26 -8.98 -2.93
N THR A 41 9.41 -9.66 -2.84
CA THR A 41 9.66 -10.94 -3.52
C THR A 41 8.64 -12.00 -3.10
N ARG A 42 8.27 -12.04 -1.81
CA ARG A 42 7.25 -12.96 -1.29
C ARG A 42 5.85 -12.68 -1.84
N LEU A 43 5.47 -11.40 -2.00
CA LEU A 43 4.21 -11.01 -2.63
C LEU A 43 4.19 -11.37 -4.11
N GLN A 44 5.28 -11.11 -4.84
CA GLN A 44 5.41 -11.45 -6.26
C GLN A 44 5.35 -12.96 -6.52
N GLY A 45 5.85 -13.78 -5.59
CA GLY A 45 5.77 -15.24 -5.68
C GLY A 45 4.40 -15.82 -5.33
N ASN A 46 3.45 -15.03 -4.83
CA ASN A 46 2.14 -15.51 -4.41
C ASN A 46 1.09 -15.30 -5.51
N ARG A 47 0.52 -16.39 -6.03
CA ARG A 47 -0.49 -16.36 -7.11
C ARG A 47 -1.75 -15.56 -6.79
N TYR A 48 -2.05 -15.33 -5.51
CA TYR A 48 -3.22 -14.55 -5.08
C TYR A 48 -2.94 -13.06 -5.00
N PHE A 49 -1.70 -12.63 -5.24
CA PHE A 49 -1.29 -11.24 -5.20
C PHE A 49 -0.76 -10.84 -6.58
N LYS A 50 -1.32 -9.77 -7.12
CA LYS A 50 -0.82 -9.12 -8.32
C LYS A 50 -0.03 -7.90 -7.89
N VAL A 51 1.28 -7.93 -8.12
CA VAL A 51 2.19 -6.82 -7.82
C VAL A 51 2.48 -6.05 -9.11
N SER A 52 2.45 -4.72 -9.06
CA SER A 52 2.70 -3.83 -10.19
C SER A 52 3.35 -2.53 -9.73
N GLY A 53 4.09 -1.86 -10.62
CA GLY A 53 4.72 -0.57 -10.31
C GLY A 53 5.81 -0.66 -9.22
N VAL A 54 6.57 -1.75 -9.19
CA VAL A 54 7.66 -1.91 -8.19
C VAL A 54 8.75 -0.88 -8.47
N SER A 55 9.07 -0.07 -7.47
CA SER A 55 10.20 0.84 -7.50
C SER A 55 10.84 0.97 -6.12
N ASP A 56 11.99 1.63 -6.07
CA ASP A 56 12.58 2.06 -4.81
C ASP A 56 11.64 3.08 -4.13
N TYR A 57 11.48 2.93 -2.82
CA TYR A 57 10.75 3.87 -1.98
C TYR A 57 11.71 4.91 -1.45
N ASP A 58 11.46 6.17 -1.80
CA ASP A 58 12.22 7.31 -1.29
C ASP A 58 11.37 8.09 -0.30
N PRO A 59 11.67 8.08 1.01
CA PRO A 59 10.82 8.72 2.01
C PRO A 59 10.71 10.24 1.87
N GLU A 60 11.64 10.92 1.18
CA GLU A 60 11.55 12.37 0.95
C GLU A 60 10.57 12.70 -0.19
N GLN A 61 10.47 11.83 -1.20
CA GLN A 61 9.59 11.98 -2.34
C GLN A 61 8.20 11.34 -2.14
N ASP A 62 8.15 10.21 -1.45
CA ASP A 62 7.00 9.31 -1.37
C ASP A 62 6.29 9.30 -0.02
N ALA A 63 6.86 9.94 1.01
CA ALA A 63 6.10 10.13 2.23
C ALA A 63 4.81 10.91 1.88
N PRO A 64 3.63 10.46 2.35
CA PRO A 64 2.43 11.25 2.21
C PRO A 64 2.72 12.58 2.88
N LYS A 65 2.75 13.66 2.07
CA LYS A 65 2.88 15.01 2.61
C LYS A 65 1.82 15.13 3.70
N PRO A 66 2.16 15.59 4.92
CA PRO A 66 1.15 15.83 5.93
C PRO A 66 0.04 16.65 5.27
N PRO A 67 -1.25 16.35 5.52
CA PRO A 67 -2.33 17.18 5.00
C PRO A 67 -1.94 18.62 5.34
N HIS A 68 -1.83 19.46 4.31
CA HIS A 68 -1.53 20.87 4.50
C HIS A 68 -2.67 21.39 5.35
N ASP A 69 -2.45 21.47 6.66
CA ASP A 69 -3.35 22.04 7.64
C ASP A 69 -3.41 23.52 7.24
N ASP A 70 -4.32 23.81 6.33
CA ASP A 70 -4.63 25.14 5.85
C ASP A 70 -5.28 25.86 7.04
N LYS A 71 -4.41 26.33 7.95
CA LYS A 71 -4.75 27.31 8.97
C LYS A 71 -5.14 28.59 8.24
N HIS A 72 -6.34 28.65 7.68
CA HIS A 72 -7.01 29.91 7.42
C HIS A 72 -7.38 30.54 8.76
N LYS A 73 -6.38 31.25 9.28
CA LYS A 73 -6.49 32.28 10.29
C LYS A 73 -7.35 33.43 9.73
N GLY A 74 -8.67 33.33 9.81
CA GLY A 74 -9.56 34.50 9.80
C GLY A 74 -9.90 34.82 11.26
N LYS A 75 -9.10 35.60 11.98
CA LYS A 75 -9.06 37.07 12.01
C LYS A 75 -10.46 37.71 12.04
N ALA A 76 -10.88 37.99 13.27
CA ALA A 76 -11.70 39.10 13.76
C ALA A 76 -12.57 39.88 12.75
N ALA A 77 -13.87 39.95 13.08
CA ALA A 77 -14.66 41.18 13.09
C ALA A 77 -15.69 41.09 14.22
#